data_AF-A0A6M9PSC2-F1
#
_entry.id   AF-A0A6M9PSC2-F1
#
_cell.length_a   1.000
_cell.length_b   1.000
_cell.length_c   1.000
_cell.angle_alpha   90.00
_cell.angle_beta   90.00
_cell.angle_gamma   90.00
#
_symmetry.space_group_name_H-M   'P 1'
#
loop_
_entity.id
_entity.type
_entity.pdbx_description
1 polymer ?
#
loop_
_entity_poly.entity_id
_entity_poly.type
_entity_poly.pdbx_seq_one_letter_code
_entity_poly.pdbx_strand_id
1 'polypeptide(L)'
;MHLFSENLAVEIASYYRNLALGHGAIPKVFTLVNGEGSQYLFFIDDLQLEQDEENQFLAFIVQEHEAVCYARGTLVVLAKSSQLIEFAVIDEDDDEAIVCSATLMRDLDDKPVGLTEFEKTLAPKESIFFSGLFEPVELSENKQEEFESLWAEMKPKILHRMMEI
;
A
#
# COMPACT_ATOMS: atom_id res chain seq x y z
N MET A 1 15.32 8.19 7.71
CA MET A 1 15.25 7.61 9.08
C MET A 1 14.41 6.34 8.98
N HIS A 2 15.01 5.16 8.77
CA HIS A 2 14.30 3.95 8.30
C HIS A 2 13.32 3.28 9.28
N LEU A 3 13.03 3.86 10.45
CA LEU A 3 12.30 3.14 11.50
C LEU A 3 10.82 2.93 11.12
N PHE A 4 10.17 3.96 10.58
CA PHE A 4 8.78 3.84 10.12
C PHE A 4 8.65 2.90 8.92
N SER A 5 9.53 3.03 7.93
CA SER A 5 9.51 2.19 6.72
C SER A 5 9.77 0.71 7.02
N GLU A 6 10.73 0.39 7.89
CA GLU A 6 10.99 -0.99 8.34
C GLU A 6 9.82 -1.57 9.15
N ASN A 7 9.29 -0.81 10.11
CA ASN A 7 8.14 -1.25 10.91
C ASN A 7 6.91 -1.46 10.03
N LEU A 8 6.65 -0.54 9.10
CA LEU A 8 5.55 -0.63 8.15
C LEU A 8 5.67 -1.87 7.26
N ALA A 9 6.89 -2.21 6.82
CA ALA A 9 7.12 -3.42 6.03
C ALA A 9 6.77 -4.70 6.81
N VAL A 10 7.21 -4.80 8.07
CA VAL A 10 6.90 -5.96 8.94
C VAL A 10 5.40 -6.08 9.21
N GLU A 11 4.74 -4.95 9.46
CA GLU A 11 3.31 -4.91 9.73
C GLU A 11 2.47 -5.32 8.54
N ILE A 12 2.79 -4.82 7.33
CA ILE A 12 2.06 -5.17 6.10
C ILE A 12 2.26 -6.63 5.75
N ALA A 13 3.48 -7.17 5.90
CA ALA A 13 3.74 -8.60 5.72
C ALA A 13 2.85 -9.45 6.63
N SER A 14 2.76 -9.07 7.91
CA SER A 14 1.90 -9.75 8.89
C SER A 14 0.42 -9.61 8.54
N TYR A 15 0.00 -8.44 8.07
CA TYR A 15 -1.36 -8.16 7.65
C TYR A 15 -1.77 -9.02 6.44
N TYR A 16 -0.95 -9.07 5.39
CA TYR A 16 -1.20 -9.92 4.23
C TYR A 16 -1.25 -11.40 4.57
N ARG A 17 -0.37 -11.87 5.47
CA ARG A 17 -0.43 -13.26 5.96
C ARG A 17 -1.77 -13.57 6.62
N ASN A 18 -2.25 -12.67 7.48
CA ASN A 18 -3.54 -12.84 8.16
C ASN A 18 -4.72 -12.79 7.19
N LEU A 19 -4.71 -11.87 6.22
CA LEU A 19 -5.77 -11.78 5.22
C LEU A 19 -5.78 -13.00 4.28
N ALA A 20 -4.63 -13.39 3.75
CA ALA A 20 -4.53 -14.50 2.81
C ALA A 20 -4.93 -15.81 3.49
N LEU A 21 -4.33 -16.15 4.63
CA LEU A 21 -4.54 -17.45 5.28
C LEU A 21 -5.76 -17.49 6.21
N GLY A 22 -6.11 -16.37 6.84
CA GLY A 22 -7.24 -16.29 7.77
C GLY A 22 -8.57 -15.98 7.08
N HIS A 23 -8.54 -15.21 5.99
CA HIS A 23 -9.75 -14.72 5.32
C HIS A 23 -9.85 -15.13 3.84
N GLY A 24 -8.82 -15.75 3.26
CA GLY A 24 -8.81 -16.15 1.86
C GLY A 24 -8.79 -14.98 0.87
N ALA A 25 -8.47 -13.77 1.35
CA ALA A 25 -8.54 -12.53 0.58
C ALA A 25 -7.15 -11.91 0.41
N ILE A 26 -6.87 -11.37 -0.79
CA ILE A 26 -5.62 -10.67 -1.09
C ILE A 26 -5.97 -9.34 -1.77
N PRO A 27 -6.38 -8.33 -0.98
CA PRO A 27 -6.76 -7.04 -1.53
C PRO A 27 -5.55 -6.21 -1.96
N LYS A 28 -5.78 -5.24 -2.84
CA LYS A 28 -4.88 -4.11 -2.99
C LYS A 28 -5.00 -3.23 -1.76
N VAL A 29 -3.88 -3.04 -1.08
CA VAL A 29 -3.80 -2.21 0.13
C VAL A 29 -2.99 -0.96 -0.16
N PHE A 30 -3.42 0.14 0.45
CA PHE A 30 -2.61 1.33 0.61
C PHE A 30 -2.54 1.70 2.08
N THR A 31 -1.36 2.07 2.55
CA THR A 31 -1.17 2.55 3.90
C THR A 31 -0.12 3.63 3.94
N LEU A 32 -0.28 4.57 4.86
CA LEU A 32 0.65 5.66 5.08
C LEU A 32 0.84 5.89 6.58
N VAL A 33 1.96 6.51 6.93
CA VAL A 33 2.28 6.99 8.27
C VAL A 33 2.84 8.40 8.18
N ASN A 34 2.39 9.27 9.09
CA ASN A 34 2.88 10.64 9.21
C ASN A 34 4.00 10.77 10.24
N GLY A 35 4.60 11.96 10.36
CA GLY A 35 5.70 12.21 11.29
C GLY A 35 5.36 12.01 12.78
N GLU A 36 4.06 11.96 13.13
CA GLU A 36 3.58 11.68 14.48
C GLU A 36 3.40 10.17 14.75
N GLY A 37 3.63 9.31 13.76
CA GLY A 37 3.40 7.88 13.84
C GLY A 37 1.93 7.47 13.69
N SER A 38 1.05 8.36 13.23
CA SER A 38 -0.34 8.02 12.92
C SER A 38 -0.40 7.27 11.60
N GLN A 39 -0.81 6.01 11.65
CA GLN A 39 -0.91 5.13 10.50
C GLN A 39 -2.36 4.94 10.06
N TYR A 40 -2.54 5.01 8.74
CA TYR A 40 -3.82 4.81 8.06
C TYR A 40 -3.67 3.66 7.07
N LEU A 41 -4.61 2.72 7.07
CA LEU A 41 -4.64 1.60 6.14
C LEU A 41 -6.04 1.48 5.52
N PHE A 42 -6.09 1.35 4.20
CA PHE A 42 -7.33 1.18 3.45
C PHE A 42 -7.16 0.29 2.22
N PHE A 43 -8.28 -0.26 1.75
CA PHE A 43 -8.34 -1.02 0.52
C PHE A 43 -8.60 -0.09 -0.66
N ILE A 44 -7.91 -0.35 -1.76
CA ILE A 44 -8.05 0.43 -3.00
C ILE A 44 -8.68 -0.36 -4.14
N ASP A 45 -9.09 -1.62 -3.90
CA ASP A 45 -9.75 -2.45 -4.92
C ASP A 45 -11.08 -1.89 -5.42
N ASP A 46 -11.81 -1.20 -4.54
CA ASP A 46 -13.13 -0.63 -4.84
C ASP A 46 -13.05 0.80 -5.37
N LEU A 47 -11.84 1.37 -5.53
CA LEU A 47 -11.69 2.67 -6.20
C LEU A 47 -12.03 2.48 -7.68
N GLN A 48 -13.18 3.00 -8.09
CA GLN A 48 -13.61 3.02 -9.49
C GLN A 48 -12.90 4.14 -10.27
N LEU A 49 -11.58 4.23 -10.11
CA LEU A 49 -10.73 5.24 -10.72
C LEU A 49 -9.80 4.57 -11.75
N GLU A 50 -9.50 5.28 -12.82
CA GLU A 50 -8.44 4.88 -13.75
C GLU A 50 -7.07 5.01 -13.06
N GLN A 51 -6.06 4.28 -13.54
CA GLN A 51 -4.77 4.18 -12.85
C GLN A 51 -4.12 5.55 -12.55
N ASP A 52 -4.14 6.48 -13.51
CA ASP A 52 -3.55 7.81 -13.33
C ASP A 52 -4.32 8.64 -12.29
N GLU A 53 -5.64 8.51 -12.30
CA GLU A 53 -6.54 9.20 -11.38
C GLU A 53 -6.46 8.61 -9.96
N GLU A 54 -6.32 7.29 -9.85
CA GLU A 54 -6.04 6.60 -8.59
C GLU A 54 -4.72 7.10 -8.00
N ASN A 55 -3.66 7.21 -8.79
CA ASN A 55 -2.38 7.74 -8.33
C ASN A 55 -2.49 9.21 -7.86
N GLN A 56 -3.23 10.06 -8.59
CA GLN A 56 -3.49 11.43 -8.16
C GLN A 56 -4.26 11.49 -6.84
N PHE A 57 -5.26 10.62 -6.67
CA PHE A 57 -6.02 10.52 -5.43
C PHE A 57 -5.17 10.05 -4.25
N LEU A 58 -4.30 9.06 -4.47
CA LEU A 58 -3.37 8.60 -3.45
C LEU A 58 -2.33 9.67 -3.07
N ALA A 59 -1.82 10.43 -4.05
CA ALA A 59 -0.93 11.56 -3.80
C ALA A 59 -1.63 12.69 -3.00
N PHE A 60 -2.90 12.96 -3.33
CA PHE A 60 -3.74 13.88 -2.55
C PHE A 60 -3.85 13.43 -1.08
N ILE A 61 -4.10 12.15 -0.82
CA ILE A 61 -4.17 11.61 0.56
C ILE A 61 -2.80 11.70 1.27
N VAL A 62 -1.70 11.39 0.57
CA VAL A 62 -0.34 11.50 1.11
C VAL A 62 -0.05 12.92 1.59
N GLN A 63 -0.44 13.93 0.81
CA GLN A 63 -0.29 15.34 1.18
C GLN A 63 -1.22 15.76 2.31
N GLU A 64 -2.49 15.38 2.26
CA GLU A 64 -3.50 15.69 3.29
C GLU A 64 -3.11 15.17 4.68
N HIS A 65 -2.34 14.08 4.73
CA HIS A 65 -1.88 13.45 5.98
C HIS A 65 -0.46 13.82 6.38
N GLU A 66 0.24 14.65 5.61
CA GLU A 66 1.66 14.95 5.81
C GLU A 66 2.46 13.65 6.01
N ALA A 67 2.21 12.67 5.13
CA ALA A 67 2.83 11.36 5.26
C ALA A 67 4.35 11.47 5.07
N VAL A 68 5.11 10.73 5.87
CA VAL A 68 6.58 10.60 5.71
C VAL A 68 6.96 9.25 5.12
N CYS A 69 6.02 8.29 5.14
CA CYS A 69 6.19 6.98 4.55
C CYS A 69 4.84 6.42 4.11
N TYR A 70 4.81 5.73 2.98
CA TYR A 70 3.64 5.00 2.51
C TYR A 70 4.02 3.65 1.93
N ALA A 71 3.03 2.78 1.78
CA ALA A 71 3.20 1.50 1.13
C ALA A 71 1.96 1.15 0.33
N ARG A 72 2.20 0.45 -0.78
CA ARG A 72 1.16 -0.09 -1.63
C ARG A 72 1.47 -1.54 -1.95
N GLY A 73 0.47 -2.39 -1.80
CA GLY A 73 0.57 -3.82 -2.05
C GLY A 73 -0.47 -4.33 -3.03
N THR A 74 -0.13 -5.39 -3.75
CA THR A 74 -1.02 -6.05 -4.69
C THR A 74 -0.66 -7.52 -4.91
N LEU A 75 -1.55 -8.22 -5.62
CA LEU A 75 -1.32 -9.57 -6.12
C LEU A 75 -0.69 -9.49 -7.52
N VAL A 76 0.51 -10.04 -7.67
CA VAL A 76 1.23 -10.13 -8.95
C VAL A 76 1.08 -11.54 -9.52
N VAL A 77 0.53 -11.64 -10.73
CA VAL A 77 0.35 -12.92 -11.44
C VAL A 77 1.47 -13.07 -12.47
N LEU A 78 2.42 -13.98 -12.21
CA LEU A 78 3.60 -14.15 -13.08
C LEU A 78 3.31 -15.07 -14.27
N ALA A 79 2.75 -16.25 -14.01
CA ALA A 79 2.44 -17.28 -15.01
C ALA A 79 1.32 -18.20 -14.49
N LYS A 80 0.83 -19.15 -15.32
CA LYS A 80 -0.37 -20.01 -15.14
C LYS A 80 -0.56 -20.71 -13.77
N SER A 81 0.38 -20.63 -12.85
CA SER A 81 0.30 -21.25 -11.52
C SER A 81 1.12 -20.52 -10.44
N SER A 82 1.76 -19.39 -10.75
CA SER A 82 2.63 -18.68 -9.80
C SER A 82 2.07 -17.29 -9.55
N GLN A 83 1.64 -17.06 -8.31
CA GLN A 83 1.18 -15.77 -7.84
C GLN A 83 2.09 -15.33 -6.69
N LEU A 84 2.44 -14.05 -6.69
CA LEU A 84 3.18 -13.41 -5.62
C LEU A 84 2.28 -12.37 -4.97
N ILE A 85 2.37 -12.22 -3.67
CA ILE A 85 1.96 -10.98 -3.01
C ILE A 85 3.20 -10.11 -3.00
N GLU A 86 3.10 -8.89 -3.54
CA GLU A 86 4.19 -7.93 -3.54
C GLU A 86 3.69 -6.59 -3.03
N PHE A 87 4.49 -5.94 -2.20
CA PHE A 87 4.28 -4.57 -1.81
C PHE A 87 5.61 -3.84 -1.72
N ALA A 88 5.58 -2.53 -1.96
CA ALA A 88 6.73 -1.68 -1.70
C ALA A 88 6.38 -0.60 -0.69
N VAL A 89 7.34 -0.29 0.17
CA VAL A 89 7.32 0.78 1.14
C VAL A 89 8.26 1.88 0.65
N ILE A 90 7.74 3.09 0.56
CA ILE A 90 8.44 4.29 0.11
C ILE A 90 8.54 5.24 1.29
N ASP A 91 9.76 5.63 1.63
CA ASP A 91 10.09 6.66 2.60
C ASP A 91 10.36 7.96 1.85
N GLU A 92 9.90 9.11 2.36
CA GLU A 92 10.05 10.40 1.67
C GLU A 92 11.53 10.73 1.42
N ASP A 93 12.36 10.53 2.44
CA ASP A 93 13.76 10.98 2.46
C ASP A 93 14.77 9.95 1.90
N ASP A 94 14.34 8.72 1.61
CA ASP A 94 15.22 7.63 1.18
C ASP A 94 15.29 7.50 -0.34
N ASP A 95 16.44 7.18 -0.92
CA ASP A 95 16.55 6.93 -2.37
C ASP A 95 16.13 5.48 -2.73
N GLU A 96 16.05 4.59 -1.73
CA GLU A 96 15.64 3.20 -1.90
C GLU A 96 14.24 2.93 -1.35
N ALA A 97 13.54 2.03 -2.01
CA ALA A 97 12.28 1.45 -1.56
C ALA A 97 12.52 0.07 -0.94
N ILE A 98 11.78 -0.25 0.11
CA ILE A 98 11.73 -1.61 0.65
C ILE A 98 10.67 -2.37 -0.14
N VAL A 99 11.08 -3.36 -0.92
CA VAL A 99 10.19 -4.26 -1.67
C VAL A 99 10.12 -5.60 -0.97
N CYS A 100 8.90 -6.00 -0.62
CA CYS A 100 8.60 -7.26 0.04
C CYS A 100 7.76 -8.14 -0.87
N SER A 101 8.19 -9.39 -1.08
CA SER A 101 7.43 -10.36 -1.87
C SER A 101 7.31 -11.71 -1.18
N ALA A 102 6.18 -12.39 -1.36
CA ALA A 102 5.96 -13.74 -0.87
C ALA A 102 5.20 -14.58 -1.90
N THR A 103 5.58 -15.85 -2.02
CA THR A 103 4.91 -16.79 -2.91
C THR A 103 3.63 -17.29 -2.27
N LEU A 104 2.53 -17.12 -3.01
CA LEU A 104 1.21 -17.58 -2.61
C LEU A 104 0.95 -18.98 -3.18
N MET A 105 0.62 -19.91 -2.29
CA MET A 105 0.19 -21.27 -2.63
C MET A 105 -1.32 -21.37 -2.54
N ARG A 106 -1.93 -21.94 -3.58
CA ARG A 106 -3.38 -22.19 -3.66
C ARG A 106 -3.70 -23.67 -3.83
N ASP A 107 -4.86 -24.08 -3.37
CA ASP A 107 -5.39 -25.43 -3.60
C ASP A 107 -6.11 -25.55 -4.96
N LEU A 108 -6.76 -26.70 -5.19
CA LEU A 108 -7.50 -26.99 -6.42
C LEU A 108 -8.75 -26.12 -6.59
N ASP A 109 -9.26 -25.50 -5.52
CA ASP A 109 -10.41 -24.60 -5.52
C ASP A 109 -9.98 -23.12 -5.60
N ASP A 110 -8.71 -22.86 -5.93
CA ASP A 110 -8.10 -21.53 -5.98
C ASP A 110 -8.10 -20.81 -4.62
N LYS A 111 -8.20 -21.54 -3.49
CA LYS A 111 -8.14 -20.93 -2.16
C LYS A 111 -6.70 -20.78 -1.69
N PRO A 112 -6.31 -19.62 -1.10
CA PRO A 112 -5.02 -19.48 -0.44
C PRO A 112 -4.86 -20.53 0.67
N VAL A 113 -3.83 -21.37 0.58
CA VAL A 113 -3.52 -22.41 1.59
C VAL A 113 -2.13 -22.29 2.19
N GLY A 114 -1.28 -21.46 1.60
CA GLY A 114 0.06 -21.20 2.12
C GLY A 114 0.65 -19.91 1.58
N LEU A 115 1.56 -19.34 2.35
CA LEU A 115 2.33 -18.16 1.99
C LEU A 115 3.75 -18.36 2.51
N THR A 116 4.76 -18.10 1.69
CA THR A 116 6.15 -18.12 2.17
C THR A 116 6.40 -16.98 3.15
N GLU A 117 7.58 -16.97 3.78
CA GLU A 117 8.07 -15.74 4.39
C GLU A 117 8.19 -14.65 3.33
N PHE A 118 7.94 -13.39 3.73
CA PHE A 118 8.18 -12.25 2.86
C PHE A 118 9.68 -12.01 2.76
N GLU A 119 10.21 -12.10 1.55
CA GLU A 119 11.58 -11.72 1.25
C GLU A 119 11.64 -10.21 1.09
N LYS A 120 12.52 -9.58 1.86
CA LYS A 120 12.76 -8.13 1.83
C LYS A 120 13.96 -7.84 0.94
N THR A 121 13.78 -6.93 -0.01
CA THR A 121 14.82 -6.43 -0.90
C THR A 121 14.78 -4.91 -0.96
N LEU A 122 15.92 -4.29 -1.24
CA LEU A 122 15.99 -2.87 -1.53
C LEU A 122 16.00 -2.68 -3.05
N ALA A 123 15.24 -1.73 -3.54
CA ALA A 123 15.19 -1.35 -4.94
C ALA A 123 15.27 0.18 -5.06
N PRO A 124 15.87 0.73 -6.14
CA PRO A 124 15.83 2.18 -6.36
C PRO A 124 14.38 2.68 -6.35
N LYS A 125 14.09 3.76 -5.62
CA LYS A 125 12.73 4.34 -5.52
C LYS A 125 12.12 4.57 -6.90
N GLU A 126 12.91 5.12 -7.84
CA GLU A 126 12.51 5.38 -9.23
C GLU A 126 12.07 4.15 -10.04
N SER A 127 12.44 2.94 -9.59
CA SER A 127 12.03 1.69 -10.23
C SER A 127 10.61 1.24 -9.83
N ILE A 128 10.04 1.84 -8.78
CA ILE A 128 8.71 1.51 -8.28
C ILE A 128 7.67 2.38 -8.99
N PHE A 129 6.69 1.77 -9.66
CA PHE A 129 5.74 2.50 -10.53
C PHE A 129 4.93 3.59 -9.80
N PHE A 130 4.75 3.46 -8.49
CA PHE A 130 3.97 4.36 -7.64
C PHE A 130 4.87 5.15 -6.67
N SER A 131 6.15 5.34 -6.98
CA SER A 131 7.08 6.08 -6.11
C SER A 131 6.87 7.59 -6.05
N GLY A 132 6.13 8.15 -7.01
CA GLY A 132 5.95 9.60 -7.17
C GLY A 132 4.85 10.22 -6.32
N LEU A 133 4.30 9.53 -5.31
CA LEU A 133 3.13 10.04 -4.57
C LEU A 133 3.47 11.19 -3.62
N PHE A 134 4.75 11.41 -3.32
CA PHE A 134 5.21 12.59 -2.60
C PHE A 134 5.32 13.84 -3.50
N GLU A 135 5.29 13.68 -4.82
CA GLU A 135 5.32 14.82 -5.72
C GLU A 135 4.05 15.66 -5.55
N PRO A 136 4.16 17.02 -5.50
CA PRO A 136 3.00 17.88 -5.44
C PRO A 136 2.03 17.58 -6.57
N VAL A 137 0.74 17.48 -6.23
CA VAL A 137 -0.31 17.19 -7.20
C VAL A 137 -1.09 18.47 -7.45
N GLU A 138 -1.00 18.99 -8.68
CA GLU A 138 -1.77 20.16 -9.08
C GLU A 138 -3.17 19.72 -9.53
N LEU A 139 -4.16 19.88 -8.64
CA LEU A 139 -5.56 19.60 -8.94
C LEU A 139 -6.29 20.89 -9.33
N SER A 140 -7.19 20.78 -10.30
CA SER A 140 -8.21 21.83 -10.49
C SER A 140 -9.18 21.84 -9.30
N GLU A 141 -9.81 22.98 -9.00
CA GLU A 141 -10.78 23.11 -7.89
C GLU A 141 -11.86 22.02 -7.93
N ASN A 142 -12.45 21.78 -9.11
CA ASN A 142 -13.45 20.72 -9.29
C ASN A 142 -12.91 19.33 -8.91
N LYS A 143 -11.64 19.04 -9.24
CA LYS A 143 -11.04 17.74 -8.92
C LYS A 143 -10.71 17.60 -7.45
N GLN A 144 -10.30 18.69 -6.82
CA GLN A 144 -10.07 18.73 -5.39
C GLN A 144 -11.38 18.45 -4.63
N GLU A 145 -12.48 19.10 -4.98
CA GLU A 145 -13.79 18.85 -4.37
C GLU A 145 -14.26 17.39 -4.53
N GLU A 146 -13.99 16.80 -5.70
CA GLU A 146 -14.30 15.39 -5.98
C GLU A 146 -13.49 14.44 -5.09
N PHE A 147 -12.18 14.67 -4.96
CA PHE A 147 -11.31 13.86 -4.11
C PHE A 147 -11.61 14.04 -2.62
N GLU A 148 -11.92 15.25 -2.17
CA GLU A 148 -12.37 15.51 -0.80
C GLU A 148 -13.66 14.74 -0.48
N SER A 149 -14.60 14.72 -1.44
CA SER A 149 -15.86 13.97 -1.30
C SER A 149 -15.61 12.47 -1.23
N LEU A 150 -14.80 11.93 -2.14
CA LEU A 150 -14.41 10.52 -2.13
C LEU A 150 -13.68 10.14 -0.84
N TRP A 151 -12.78 11.01 -0.38
CA TRP A 151 -12.06 10.81 0.87
C TRP A 151 -12.99 10.78 2.08
N ALA A 152 -13.97 11.69 2.15
CA ALA A 152 -14.97 11.70 3.21
C ALA A 152 -15.80 10.40 3.27
N GLU A 153 -16.08 9.77 2.12
CA GLU A 153 -16.76 8.48 2.05
C GLU A 153 -15.88 7.30 2.49
N MET A 154 -14.57 7.38 2.22
CA MET A 154 -13.61 6.34 2.59
C MET A 154 -13.23 6.39 4.06
N LYS A 155 -13.04 7.60 4.62
CA LYS A 155 -12.52 7.83 5.98
C LYS A 155 -13.14 6.95 7.08
N PRO A 156 -14.47 6.70 7.11
CA PRO A 156 -15.08 5.82 8.11
C PRO A 156 -14.70 4.33 8.01
N LYS A 157 -14.17 3.89 6.87
CA LYS A 157 -13.80 2.49 6.57
C LYS A 157 -12.31 2.21 6.80
N ILE A 158 -11.55 3.23 7.17
CA ILE A 158 -10.09 3.17 7.30
C ILE A 158 -9.73 2.60 8.66
N LEU A 159 -8.75 1.70 8.66
CA LEU A 159 -8.10 1.28 9.89
C LEU A 159 -7.08 2.36 10.29
N HIS A 160 -7.35 3.06 11.39
CA HIS A 160 -6.44 4.04 11.96
C HIS A 160 -5.81 3.51 13.25
N ARG A 161 -4.49 3.63 13.39
CA ARG A 161 -3.75 3.25 14.59
C ARG A 161 -2.50 4.11 14.78
N MET A 162 -1.96 4.09 15.98
CA MET A 162 -0.63 4.65 16.27
C MET A 162 0.42 3.55 16.08
N MET A 163 1.50 3.86 15.37
CA MET A 163 2.69 3.00 15.35
C MET A 163 3.44 3.14 16.67
N GLU A 164 3.73 2.01 17.31
CA GLU A 164 4.62 1.96 18.46
C GLU A 164 6.07 2.15 17.94
N ILE A 165 6.72 3.21 18.39
CA ILE A 165 8.10 3.60 18.02
C ILE A 165 9.09 2.98 19.00
#